data_AF-A0A5K1AWH3-F1
#
_entry.id   AF-A0A5K1AWH3-F1
#
_cell.length_a   1.000
_cell.length_b   1.000
_cell.length_c   1.000
_cell.angle_alpha   90.00
_cell.angle_beta   90.00
_cell.angle_gamma   90.00
#
_symmetry.space_group_name_H-M   'P 1'
#
loop_
_entity.id
_entity.type
_entity.pdbx_description
1 polymer ?
#
loop_
_entity_poly.entity_id
_entity_poly.type
_entity_poly.pdbx_seq_one_letter_code
_entity_poly.pdbx_strand_id
1 'polypeptide(L)'
;LYEVMKDISWALFSSRNALNAITISYINGFVQAFHRDNRNNNTFYIYSDIAKPVSGSGQGTLSSPYNDKNMSYNGNVSATWFRVPLDPLTGESIGNGRKILPEDLIKIAGISELRDGAASWHVAVSKFTDSPLLSAALPVRHPSDQSIMAVVGVTTAFHSVGQLMRELVEIHSGYMYLTSQEGFLLATSTDAPLLRNTEDGPELMLATDSEDQMIRSGAQWLEKTYGDKLLLHNEVHIENVQLSHQEYYIDTFFLNLKKLPL
;
A
#
# COMPACT_ATOMS: atom_id res chain seq x y z
N LEU A 1 23.30 -11.52 -4.06
CA LEU A 1 21.86 -11.63 -3.76
C LEU A 1 21.04 -11.84 -5.03
N TYR A 2 21.18 -10.98 -6.05
CA TYR A 2 20.53 -11.16 -7.38
C TYR A 2 20.77 -12.56 -8.00
N GLU A 3 22.03 -13.01 -8.06
CA GLU A 3 22.41 -14.36 -8.54
C GLU A 3 21.83 -15.52 -7.72
N VAL A 4 21.43 -15.29 -6.46
CA VAL A 4 20.90 -16.32 -5.55
C VAL A 4 19.37 -16.35 -5.58
N MET A 5 18.73 -15.20 -5.82
CA MET A 5 17.28 -15.07 -5.89
C MET A 5 16.69 -15.53 -7.23
N LYS A 6 17.51 -15.62 -8.30
CA LYS A 6 17.07 -16.01 -9.65
C LYS A 6 16.46 -17.41 -9.73
N ASP A 7 16.85 -18.31 -8.82
CA ASP A 7 16.43 -19.71 -8.78
C ASP A 7 15.39 -19.98 -7.68
N ILE A 8 14.81 -18.93 -7.07
CA ILE A 8 13.81 -19.04 -6.01
C ILE A 8 12.42 -18.83 -6.61
N SER A 9 11.55 -19.83 -6.47
CA SER A 9 10.14 -19.72 -6.85
C SER A 9 9.28 -19.39 -5.63
N TRP A 10 8.39 -18.41 -5.79
CA TRP A 10 7.38 -18.07 -4.80
C TRP A 10 6.01 -18.49 -5.35
N ALA A 11 5.26 -19.26 -4.56
CA ALA A 11 3.87 -19.59 -4.84
C ALA A 11 2.98 -18.90 -3.81
N LEU A 12 2.04 -18.09 -4.28
CA LEU A 12 1.09 -17.40 -3.43
C LEU A 12 -0.33 -17.72 -3.87
N PHE A 13 -1.15 -18.10 -2.91
CA PHE A 13 -2.57 -18.38 -3.09
C PHE A 13 -3.36 -17.23 -2.49
N SER A 14 -4.00 -16.43 -3.33
CA SER A 14 -4.88 -15.34 -2.90
C SER A 14 -6.18 -15.37 -3.69
N SER A 15 -7.24 -14.79 -3.11
CA SER A 15 -8.41 -14.45 -3.91
C SER A 15 -8.04 -13.41 -4.98
N ARG A 16 -8.84 -13.33 -6.04
CA ARG A 16 -8.62 -12.40 -7.16
C ARG A 16 -8.52 -10.93 -6.71
N ASN A 17 -9.21 -10.57 -5.63
CA ASN A 17 -9.36 -9.19 -5.18
C ASN A 17 -8.49 -8.84 -3.95
N ALA A 18 -7.78 -9.82 -3.38
CA ALA A 18 -7.01 -9.62 -2.16
C ALA A 18 -5.59 -9.13 -2.42
N LEU A 19 -4.88 -9.71 -3.39
CA LEU A 19 -3.48 -9.39 -3.68
C LEU A 19 -3.37 -8.51 -4.92
N ASN A 20 -2.77 -7.34 -4.74
CA ASN A 20 -2.48 -6.42 -5.82
C ASN A 20 -1.01 -6.50 -6.25
N ALA A 21 -0.08 -6.60 -5.29
CA ALA A 21 1.33 -6.71 -5.64
C ALA A 21 2.18 -7.41 -4.59
N ILE A 22 3.30 -7.96 -5.06
CA ILE A 22 4.46 -8.33 -4.23
C ILE A 22 5.65 -7.58 -4.81
N THR A 23 6.35 -6.82 -3.97
CA THR A 23 7.46 -5.96 -4.39
C THR A 23 8.69 -6.26 -3.56
N ILE A 24 9.85 -6.31 -4.21
CA ILE A 24 11.15 -6.38 -3.57
C ILE A 24 11.95 -5.17 -4.04
N SER A 25 12.32 -4.30 -3.10
CA SER A 25 13.14 -3.11 -3.35
C SER A 25 14.50 -3.28 -2.68
N TYR A 26 15.57 -3.25 -3.47
CA TYR A 26 16.93 -3.46 -3.02
C TYR A 26 17.62 -2.12 -2.71
N ILE A 27 18.61 -2.14 -1.80
CA ILE A 27 19.34 -0.94 -1.40
C ILE A 27 20.02 -0.19 -2.55
N ASN A 28 20.38 -0.90 -3.63
CA ASN A 28 20.98 -0.31 -4.83
C ASN A 28 19.96 0.36 -5.77
N GLY A 29 18.68 0.44 -5.40
CA GLY A 29 17.62 1.03 -6.21
C GLY A 29 17.02 0.07 -7.25
N PHE A 30 17.50 -1.18 -7.32
CA PHE A 30 16.85 -2.22 -8.11
C PHE A 30 15.50 -2.58 -7.47
N VAL A 31 14.48 -2.78 -8.29
CA VAL A 31 13.15 -3.22 -7.86
C VAL A 31 12.69 -4.34 -8.76
N GLN A 32 12.02 -5.31 -8.17
CA GLN A 32 11.24 -6.31 -8.88
C GLN A 32 9.86 -6.41 -8.22
N ALA A 33 8.81 -6.47 -9.02
CA ALA A 33 7.48 -6.70 -8.48
C ALA A 33 6.62 -7.52 -9.41
N PHE A 34 5.71 -8.27 -8.83
CA PHE A 34 4.54 -8.80 -9.50
C PHE A 34 3.36 -7.87 -9.18
N HIS A 35 2.61 -7.46 -10.20
CA HIS A 35 1.45 -6.60 -10.03
C HIS A 35 0.24 -7.15 -10.81
N ARG A 36 -0.92 -7.12 -10.17
CA ARG A 36 -2.21 -7.49 -10.77
C ARG A 36 -3.11 -6.26 -10.83
N ASP A 37 -3.59 -5.97 -12.03
CA ASP A 37 -4.60 -4.94 -12.26
C ASP A 37 -5.99 -5.57 -12.12
N ASN A 38 -6.70 -5.22 -11.04
CA ASN A 38 -7.98 -5.81 -10.70
C ASN A 38 -9.10 -5.40 -11.67
N ARG A 39 -8.95 -4.29 -12.42
CA ARG A 39 -9.99 -3.79 -13.34
C ARG A 39 -10.09 -4.63 -14.61
N ASN A 40 -8.95 -5.07 -15.13
CA ASN A 40 -8.87 -5.77 -16.43
C ASN A 40 -8.26 -7.18 -16.32
N ASN A 41 -7.94 -7.65 -15.12
CA ASN A 41 -7.33 -8.95 -14.86
C ASN A 41 -5.94 -9.16 -15.46
N ASN A 42 -5.25 -8.09 -15.85
CA ASN A 42 -3.91 -8.20 -16.40
C ASN A 42 -2.89 -8.38 -15.28
N THR A 43 -1.85 -9.14 -15.58
CA THR A 43 -0.70 -9.32 -14.69
C THR A 43 0.55 -8.78 -15.33
N PHE A 44 1.40 -8.18 -14.51
CA PHE A 44 2.60 -7.49 -14.96
C PHE A 44 3.79 -7.90 -14.09
N TYR A 45 4.91 -8.12 -14.75
CA TYR A 45 6.20 -8.08 -14.10
C TYR A 45 6.76 -6.68 -14.19
N ILE A 46 7.17 -6.14 -13.05
CA ILE A 46 7.77 -4.81 -12.91
C ILE A 46 9.22 -4.99 -12.55
N TYR A 47 10.09 -4.22 -13.18
CA TYR A 47 11.50 -4.15 -12.83
C TYR A 47 12.02 -2.73 -13.01
N SER A 48 13.09 -2.38 -12.29
CA SER A 48 13.78 -1.10 -12.50
C SER A 48 15.09 -1.30 -13.25
N ASP A 49 15.41 -0.33 -14.12
CA ASP A 49 16.75 -0.16 -14.65
C ASP A 49 17.45 0.93 -13.83
N ILE A 50 18.61 0.58 -13.26
CA ILE A 50 19.41 1.53 -12.51
C ILE A 50 20.09 2.42 -13.55
N ALA A 51 19.62 3.65 -13.70
CA ALA A 51 20.34 4.64 -14.48
C ALA A 51 21.75 4.78 -13.89
N LYS A 52 22.78 4.53 -14.72
CA LYS A 52 24.18 4.79 -14.31
C LYS A 52 24.24 6.25 -13.83
N PRO A 53 24.89 6.55 -12.69
CA PRO A 53 25.11 7.93 -12.30
C PRO A 53 25.75 8.63 -13.49
N VAL A 54 25.20 9.78 -13.89
CA VAL A 54 25.76 10.61 -14.97
C VAL A 54 27.10 11.12 -14.47
N SER A 55 28.12 10.29 -14.68
CA SER A 55 29.51 10.65 -14.49
C SER A 55 29.86 11.49 -15.70
N GLY A 56 30.15 12.77 -15.46
CA GLY A 56 30.72 13.63 -16.48
C GLY A 56 31.87 12.91 -17.17
N SER A 57 31.88 13.04 -18.50
CA SER A 57 32.95 12.70 -19.43
C SER A 57 34.31 12.34 -18.81
N GLY A 58 34.73 11.08 -18.94
CA GLY A 58 36.09 10.65 -18.62
C GLY A 58 36.34 9.23 -19.12
N GLN A 59 37.31 9.08 -20.01
CA GLN A 59 37.67 7.85 -20.73
C GLN A 59 38.05 6.66 -19.82
N GLY A 60 37.55 5.48 -20.20
CA GLY A 60 38.28 4.22 -20.29
C GLY A 60 39.03 3.68 -19.06
N THR A 61 38.49 2.63 -18.45
CA THR A 61 39.16 1.33 -18.29
C THR A 61 38.21 0.32 -17.65
N LEU A 62 38.15 -0.90 -18.21
CA LEU A 62 37.45 -2.02 -17.61
C LEU A 62 38.14 -2.45 -16.31
N SER A 63 37.41 -2.45 -15.19
CA SER A 63 37.80 -3.18 -14.00
C SER A 63 36.56 -3.72 -13.24
N SER A 64 36.78 -4.87 -12.62
CA SER A 64 35.85 -5.86 -12.05
C SER A 64 34.77 -5.31 -11.08
N PRO A 65 33.57 -5.93 -10.98
CA PRO A 65 32.44 -5.41 -10.18
C PRO A 65 32.55 -5.67 -8.67
N TYR A 66 33.64 -6.24 -8.18
CA TYR A 66 33.78 -6.63 -6.78
C TYR A 66 34.92 -5.85 -6.11
N ASN A 67 34.63 -4.60 -5.72
CA ASN A 67 35.17 -3.96 -4.53
C ASN A 67 34.73 -2.49 -4.49
N ASP A 68 33.55 -2.22 -3.93
CA ASP A 68 33.35 -0.92 -3.31
C ASP A 68 32.47 -1.07 -2.07
N LYS A 69 33.11 -1.22 -0.91
CA LYS A 69 32.46 -1.53 0.37
C LYS A 69 31.98 -0.31 1.15
N ASN A 70 32.05 0.90 0.59
CA ASN A 70 31.69 2.12 1.32
C ASN A 70 30.92 3.14 0.45
N MET A 71 29.94 2.71 -0.34
CA MET A 71 28.94 3.64 -0.86
C MET A 71 27.80 3.80 0.14
N SER A 72 27.89 4.87 0.94
CA SER A 72 26.72 5.45 1.61
C SER A 72 25.72 5.86 0.53
N TYR A 73 24.74 4.99 0.25
CA TYR A 73 23.62 5.25 -0.65
C TYR A 73 22.65 6.21 0.03
N ASN A 74 23.07 7.47 0.16
CA ASN A 74 22.28 8.58 0.68
C ASN A 74 21.73 9.49 -0.45
N GLY A 75 21.70 8.98 -1.69
CA GLY A 75 21.17 9.69 -2.86
C GLY A 75 19.90 9.02 -3.38
N ASN A 76 18.91 9.83 -3.75
CA ASN A 76 17.72 9.41 -4.50
C ASN A 76 18.19 8.86 -5.87
N VAL A 77 18.51 7.57 -5.94
CA VAL A 77 18.78 6.88 -7.21
C VAL A 77 17.45 6.86 -7.98
N SER A 78 17.34 7.69 -9.01
CA SER A 78 16.17 7.72 -9.88
C SER A 78 16.19 6.48 -10.79
N ALA A 79 15.71 5.36 -10.25
CA ALA A 79 15.51 4.16 -11.05
C ALA A 79 14.34 4.39 -12.01
N THR A 80 14.50 4.02 -13.28
CA THR A 80 13.38 4.02 -14.23
C THR A 80 12.69 2.68 -14.17
N TRP A 81 11.38 2.68 -13.91
CA TRP A 81 10.61 1.45 -13.75
C TRP A 81 9.96 1.07 -15.06
N PHE A 82 9.92 -0.22 -15.34
CA PHE A 82 9.30 -0.81 -16.50
C PHE A 82 8.30 -1.88 -16.07
N ARG A 83 7.22 -2.03 -16.81
CA ARG A 83 6.29 -3.16 -16.70
C ARG A 83 6.22 -3.93 -18.00
N VAL A 84 6.15 -5.24 -17.89
CA VAL A 84 5.93 -6.17 -19.00
C VAL A 84 4.69 -6.99 -18.68
N PRO A 85 3.71 -7.10 -19.61
CA PRO A 85 2.57 -7.99 -19.44
C PRO A 85 3.03 -9.45 -19.35
N LEU A 86 2.36 -10.27 -18.54
CA LEU A 86 2.64 -11.70 -18.44
C LEU A 86 1.48 -12.52 -18.99
N ASP A 87 1.80 -13.65 -19.63
CA ASP A 87 0.83 -14.69 -19.96
C ASP A 87 0.30 -15.33 -18.66
N PRO A 88 -1.01 -15.38 -18.44
CA PRO A 88 -1.57 -15.90 -17.19
C PRO A 88 -1.42 -17.42 -17.03
N LEU A 89 -1.17 -18.17 -18.11
CA LEU A 89 -1.00 -19.63 -18.10
C LEU A 89 0.47 -20.04 -18.02
N THR A 90 1.35 -19.34 -18.75
CA THR A 90 2.78 -19.71 -18.82
C THR A 90 3.67 -18.85 -17.95
N GLY A 91 3.22 -17.65 -17.56
CA GLY A 91 4.04 -16.64 -16.87
C GLY A 91 5.09 -15.98 -17.76
N GLU A 92 5.09 -16.26 -19.07
CA GLU A 92 6.04 -15.66 -20.00
C GLU A 92 5.69 -14.20 -20.32
N SER A 93 6.72 -13.38 -20.54
CA SER A 93 6.56 -11.98 -20.94
C SER A 93 5.89 -11.86 -22.31
N ILE A 94 4.72 -11.21 -22.36
CA ILE A 94 4.02 -10.89 -23.61
C ILE A 94 4.32 -9.43 -24.00
N GLY A 95 5.12 -9.26 -25.04
CA GLY A 95 5.41 -7.95 -25.63
C GLY A 95 6.53 -7.18 -24.92
N ASN A 96 6.63 -5.89 -25.23
CA ASN A 96 7.76 -5.05 -24.82
C ASN A 96 7.52 -4.35 -23.48
N GLY A 97 8.59 -4.16 -22.72
CA GLY A 97 8.59 -3.37 -21.49
C GLY A 97 8.17 -1.93 -21.74
N ARG A 98 7.16 -1.48 -21.00
CA ARG A 98 6.68 -0.09 -21.02
C ARG A 98 7.16 0.61 -19.77
N LYS A 99 7.72 1.81 -19.92
CA LYS A 99 8.08 2.66 -18.80
C LYS A 99 6.84 2.97 -17.96
N ILE A 100 6.98 2.87 -16.65
CA ILE A 100 5.98 3.25 -15.65
C ILE A 100 6.25 4.72 -15.29
N LEU A 101 5.20 5.53 -15.32
CA LEU A 101 5.29 6.92 -14.90
C LEU A 101 5.33 7.00 -13.36
N PRO A 102 5.96 8.02 -12.76
CA PRO A 102 6.06 8.13 -11.29
C PRO A 102 4.72 8.02 -10.55
N GLU A 103 3.65 8.57 -11.12
CA GLU A 103 2.29 8.52 -10.61
C GLU A 103 1.65 7.12 -10.67
N ASP A 104 2.23 6.20 -11.45
CA ASP A 104 1.77 4.82 -11.66
C ASP A 104 2.55 3.81 -10.82
N LEU A 105 3.50 4.29 -10.02
CA LEU A 105 4.32 3.45 -9.16
C LEU A 105 3.49 2.90 -8.00
N ILE A 106 3.68 1.61 -7.73
CA ILE A 106 3.15 0.99 -6.51
C ILE A 106 3.98 1.54 -5.35
N LYS A 107 3.35 2.37 -4.52
CA LYS A 107 3.96 2.92 -3.32
C LYS A 107 4.01 1.82 -2.25
N ILE A 108 5.20 1.32 -1.98
CA ILE A 108 5.49 0.48 -0.82
C ILE A 108 6.32 1.30 0.17
N ALA A 109 6.32 0.89 1.44
CA ALA A 109 7.16 1.57 2.42
C ALA A 109 8.64 1.47 2.03
N GLY A 110 9.31 2.61 1.95
CA GLY A 110 10.71 2.69 1.52
C GLY A 110 11.69 2.18 2.58
N ILE A 111 12.93 1.90 2.18
CA ILE A 111 14.03 1.57 3.13
C ILE A 111 14.16 2.66 4.21
N SER A 112 13.98 3.92 3.84
CA SER A 112 14.01 5.07 4.74
C SER A 112 12.91 5.09 5.80
N GLU A 113 11.78 4.41 5.54
CA GLU A 113 10.63 4.34 6.44
C GLU A 113 10.70 3.13 7.38
N LEU A 114 11.62 2.19 7.11
CA LEU A 114 11.84 0.95 7.87
C LEU A 114 13.05 1.00 8.81
N ARG A 115 13.55 2.21 9.13
CA ARG A 115 14.81 2.44 9.88
C ARG A 115 14.94 1.67 11.19
N ASP A 116 13.82 1.36 11.84
CA ASP A 116 13.82 0.69 13.15
C ASP A 116 13.86 -0.85 13.02
N GLY A 117 13.79 -1.40 11.81
CA GLY A 117 13.82 -2.84 11.56
C GLY A 117 12.52 -3.59 11.79
N ALA A 118 11.47 -2.93 12.26
CA ALA A 118 10.15 -3.53 12.44
C ALA A 118 9.37 -3.57 11.11
N ALA A 119 8.35 -4.44 11.05
CA ALA A 119 7.35 -4.36 10.00
C ALA A 119 6.69 -2.97 9.99
N SER A 120 6.46 -2.41 8.81
CA SER A 120 5.67 -1.19 8.65
C SER A 120 4.49 -1.44 7.74
N TRP A 121 3.44 -0.64 7.95
CA TRP A 121 2.25 -0.63 7.13
C TRP A 121 2.14 0.73 6.46
N HIS A 122 1.82 0.79 5.19
CA HIS A 122 1.67 2.03 4.45
C HIS A 122 0.37 2.01 3.66
N VAL A 123 -0.43 3.07 3.74
CA VAL A 123 -1.64 3.21 2.91
C VAL A 123 -1.31 4.00 1.66
N ALA A 124 -1.71 3.50 0.50
CA ALA A 124 -1.50 4.20 -0.75
C ALA A 124 -2.78 4.22 -1.60
N VAL A 125 -2.92 5.28 -2.40
CA VAL A 125 -3.94 5.34 -3.45
C VAL A 125 -3.30 4.99 -4.78
N SER A 126 -4.05 4.28 -5.61
CA SER A 126 -3.60 3.87 -6.95
C SER A 126 -4.70 4.08 -7.96
N LYS A 127 -4.35 4.59 -9.14
CA LYS A 127 -5.28 4.74 -10.26
C LYS A 127 -5.76 3.42 -10.87
N PHE A 128 -5.20 2.28 -10.43
CA PHE A 128 -5.55 0.95 -10.95
C PHE A 128 -6.60 0.23 -10.08
N THR A 129 -7.01 0.83 -8.96
CA THR A 129 -8.08 0.32 -8.08
C THR A 129 -8.95 1.47 -7.62
N ASP A 130 -10.15 1.16 -7.18
CA ASP A 130 -11.13 2.03 -6.52
C ASP A 130 -11.05 1.95 -4.98
N SER A 131 -10.12 1.14 -4.47
CA SER A 131 -9.88 0.95 -3.04
C SER A 131 -8.50 1.47 -2.66
N PRO A 132 -8.34 2.05 -1.45
CA PRO A 132 -7.04 2.23 -0.84
C PRO A 132 -6.29 0.89 -0.78
N LEU A 133 -4.97 0.97 -0.90
CA LEU A 133 -4.06 -0.16 -0.82
C LEU A 133 -3.34 -0.13 0.52
N LEU A 134 -3.23 -1.29 1.17
CA LEU A 134 -2.39 -1.52 2.34
C LEU A 134 -1.11 -2.24 1.90
N SER A 135 0.05 -1.63 2.12
CA SER A 135 1.34 -2.24 1.89
C SER A 135 1.98 -2.63 3.23
N ALA A 136 2.12 -3.92 3.48
CA ALA A 136 2.91 -4.45 4.59
C ALA A 136 4.35 -4.66 4.12
N ALA A 137 5.33 -4.06 4.79
CA ALA A 137 6.73 -4.11 4.38
C ALA A 137 7.63 -4.64 5.51
N LEU A 138 8.59 -5.49 5.12
CA LEU A 138 9.56 -6.11 6.01
C LEU A 138 10.99 -5.87 5.50
N PRO A 139 11.94 -5.48 6.38
CA PRO A 139 13.33 -5.31 6.00
C PRO A 139 14.04 -6.66 5.92
N VAL A 140 14.80 -6.87 4.85
CA VAL A 140 15.73 -7.98 4.69
C VAL A 140 17.10 -7.52 5.14
N ARG A 141 17.68 -8.16 6.15
CA ARG A 141 18.94 -7.77 6.76
C ARG A 141 20.09 -8.66 6.33
N HIS A 142 21.27 -8.06 6.19
CA HIS A 142 22.50 -8.83 6.02
C HIS A 142 22.85 -9.57 7.32
N PRO A 143 23.23 -10.86 7.26
CA PRO A 143 23.37 -11.68 8.45
C PRO A 143 24.50 -11.22 9.39
N SER A 144 25.58 -10.61 8.87
CA SER A 144 26.75 -10.28 9.67
C SER A 144 26.68 -8.92 10.39
N ASP A 145 26.12 -7.90 9.75
CA ASP A 145 26.14 -6.51 10.24
C ASP A 145 24.74 -5.94 10.50
N GLN A 146 23.69 -6.74 10.25
CA GLN A 146 22.29 -6.39 10.47
C GLN A 146 21.80 -5.19 9.64
N SER A 147 22.58 -4.74 8.64
CA SER A 147 22.18 -3.65 7.76
C SER A 147 21.04 -4.07 6.82
N ILE A 148 20.13 -3.15 6.50
CA ILE A 148 18.98 -3.42 5.63
C ILE A 148 19.47 -3.48 4.17
N MET A 149 19.36 -4.64 3.55
CA MET A 149 19.78 -4.89 2.17
C MET A 149 18.65 -4.79 1.15
N ALA A 150 17.42 -5.06 1.60
CA ALA A 150 16.22 -4.94 0.78
C ALA A 150 14.99 -4.76 1.67
N VAL A 151 13.87 -4.46 1.02
CA VAL A 151 12.53 -4.42 1.60
C VAL A 151 11.63 -5.32 0.77
N VAL A 152 10.93 -6.22 1.45
CA VAL A 152 9.89 -7.04 0.84
C VAL A 152 8.54 -6.48 1.26
N GLY A 153 7.72 -6.10 0.28
CA GLY A 153 6.40 -5.55 0.47
C GLY A 153 5.33 -6.44 -0.12
N VAL A 154 4.22 -6.62 0.59
CA VAL A 154 2.98 -7.20 0.07
C VAL A 154 1.91 -6.13 0.09
N THR A 155 1.26 -5.90 -1.06
CA THR A 155 0.24 -4.87 -1.23
C THR A 155 -1.11 -5.51 -1.49
N THR A 156 -2.09 -5.15 -0.67
CA THR A 156 -3.47 -5.67 -0.72
C THR A 156 -4.48 -4.53 -0.75
N ALA A 157 -5.60 -4.67 -1.47
CA ALA A 157 -6.67 -3.69 -1.41
C ALA A 157 -7.50 -3.81 -0.12
N PHE A 158 -7.81 -2.68 0.52
CA PHE A 158 -8.72 -2.60 1.67
C PHE A 158 -10.14 -3.07 1.37
N HIS A 159 -10.53 -3.17 0.10
CA HIS A 159 -11.78 -3.80 -0.33
C HIS A 159 -12.03 -5.16 0.35
N SER A 160 -10.99 -5.97 0.57
CA SER A 160 -11.15 -7.27 1.25
C SER A 160 -11.53 -7.12 2.73
N VAL A 161 -11.11 -6.03 3.39
CA VAL A 161 -11.52 -5.68 4.75
C VAL A 161 -12.98 -5.22 4.74
N GLY A 162 -13.37 -4.38 3.79
CA GLY A 162 -14.77 -3.95 3.64
C GLY A 162 -15.73 -5.13 3.41
N GLN A 163 -15.31 -6.10 2.59
CA GLN A 163 -16.06 -7.35 2.39
C GLN A 163 -16.28 -8.11 3.70
N LEU A 164 -15.23 -8.29 4.51
CA LEU A 164 -15.35 -8.93 5.81
C LEU A 164 -16.31 -8.14 6.73
N MET A 165 -16.20 -6.81 6.75
CA MET A 165 -17.09 -5.96 7.54
C MET A 165 -18.55 -6.13 7.10
N ARG A 166 -18.80 -6.20 5.79
CA ARG A 166 -20.14 -6.43 5.24
C ARG A 166 -20.72 -7.76 5.72
N GLU A 167 -19.96 -8.84 5.62
CA GLU A 167 -20.40 -10.17 6.06
C GLU A 167 -20.71 -10.20 7.57
N LEU A 168 -19.96 -9.45 8.39
CA LEU A 168 -20.20 -9.36 9.83
C LEU A 168 -21.49 -8.59 10.15
N VAL A 169 -21.77 -7.48 9.46
CA VAL A 169 -22.95 -6.66 9.76
C VAL A 169 -24.22 -7.15 9.07
N GLU A 170 -24.12 -7.89 7.96
CA GLU A 170 -25.28 -8.44 7.24
C GLU A 170 -26.14 -9.33 8.13
N ILE A 171 -25.52 -10.06 9.06
CA ILE A 171 -26.21 -10.93 10.02
C ILE A 171 -26.88 -10.12 11.15
N HIS A 172 -26.33 -8.97 11.52
CA HIS A 172 -26.69 -8.24 12.74
C HIS A 172 -27.34 -6.87 12.52
N SER A 173 -27.54 -6.46 11.26
CA SER A 173 -28.11 -5.16 10.89
C SER A 173 -27.38 -3.98 11.54
N GLY A 174 -26.29 -3.51 10.90
CA GLY A 174 -25.50 -2.40 11.39
C GLY A 174 -24.58 -1.82 10.32
N TYR A 175 -23.72 -0.89 10.75
CA TYR A 175 -22.75 -0.22 9.90
C TYR A 175 -21.39 -0.30 10.56
N MET A 176 -20.37 -0.62 9.78
CA MET A 176 -18.99 -0.67 10.25
C MET A 176 -18.09 0.03 9.25
N TYR A 177 -17.15 0.82 9.76
CA TYR A 177 -16.14 1.43 8.93
C TYR A 177 -14.81 1.53 9.67
N LEU A 178 -13.73 1.59 8.90
CA LEU A 178 -12.37 1.77 9.36
C LEU A 178 -11.85 3.11 8.86
N THR A 179 -11.32 3.92 9.76
CA THR A 179 -10.59 5.14 9.39
C THR A 179 -9.14 5.09 9.80
N SER A 180 -8.36 5.93 9.13
CA SER A 180 -7.09 6.42 9.68
C SER A 180 -7.30 7.30 10.91
N GLN A 181 -6.19 7.67 11.57
CA GLN A 181 -6.20 8.64 12.67
C GLN A 181 -6.72 10.01 12.20
N GLU A 182 -6.40 10.41 10.97
CA GLU A 182 -6.74 11.67 10.33
C GLU A 182 -8.19 11.68 9.81
N GLY A 183 -8.92 10.56 9.94
CA GLY A 183 -10.34 10.46 9.56
C GLY A 183 -10.59 10.02 8.11
N PHE A 184 -9.56 9.70 7.33
CA PHE A 184 -9.73 9.09 6.01
C PHE A 184 -10.39 7.71 6.12
N LEU A 185 -11.43 7.47 5.33
CA LEU A 185 -12.16 6.23 5.22
C LEU A 185 -11.32 5.19 4.46
N LEU A 186 -10.90 4.14 5.17
CA LEU A 186 -10.04 3.07 4.63
C LEU A 186 -10.85 1.86 4.18
N ALA A 187 -11.92 1.52 4.89
CA ALA A 187 -12.84 0.45 4.55
C ALA A 187 -14.24 0.72 5.14
N THR A 188 -15.27 0.17 4.54
CA THR A 188 -16.66 0.25 5.02
C THR A 188 -17.40 -1.05 4.71
N SER A 189 -18.42 -1.37 5.50
CA SER A 189 -19.35 -2.49 5.27
C SER A 189 -20.37 -2.23 4.16
N THR A 190 -20.39 -1.00 3.62
CA THR A 190 -21.34 -0.56 2.58
C THR A 190 -20.68 -0.55 1.20
N ASP A 191 -21.45 -0.28 0.15
CA ASP A 191 -20.92 -0.10 -1.21
C ASP A 191 -20.46 1.34 -1.47
N ALA A 192 -20.28 2.16 -0.43
CA ALA A 192 -19.81 3.53 -0.61
C ALA A 192 -18.38 3.53 -1.19
N PRO A 193 -18.10 4.43 -2.16
CA PRO A 193 -16.74 4.65 -2.62
C PRO A 193 -15.80 4.94 -1.45
N LEU A 194 -14.54 4.51 -1.55
CA LEU A 194 -13.50 4.80 -0.57
C LEU A 194 -12.56 5.93 -1.05
N LEU A 195 -12.60 6.20 -2.35
CA LEU A 195 -11.78 7.19 -3.02
C LEU A 195 -12.69 8.21 -3.71
N ARG A 196 -12.28 9.48 -3.70
CA ARG A 196 -12.88 10.53 -4.52
C ARG A 196 -11.98 10.83 -5.71
N ASN A 197 -12.56 11.17 -6.86
CA ASN A 197 -11.79 11.61 -8.02
C ASN A 197 -11.59 13.13 -7.97
N THR A 198 -10.33 13.57 -8.04
CA THR A 198 -9.95 14.99 -8.21
C THR A 198 -9.30 15.19 -9.59
N GLU A 199 -8.95 16.43 -9.93
CA GLU A 199 -8.24 16.74 -11.18
C GLU A 199 -6.86 16.06 -11.23
N ASP A 200 -6.24 15.84 -10.07
CA ASP A 200 -4.91 15.22 -9.91
C ASP A 200 -4.98 13.68 -9.79
N GLY A 201 -6.18 13.10 -9.71
CA GLY A 201 -6.41 11.66 -9.65
C GLY A 201 -7.27 11.22 -8.48
N PRO A 202 -7.33 9.91 -8.18
CA PRO A 202 -8.06 9.42 -7.02
C PRO A 202 -7.34 9.80 -5.72
N GLU A 203 -8.12 10.22 -4.72
CA GLU A 203 -7.66 10.58 -3.38
C GLU A 203 -8.49 9.87 -2.31
N LEU A 204 -7.92 9.71 -1.11
CA LEU A 204 -8.65 9.20 0.04
C LEU A 204 -9.81 10.15 0.39
N MET A 205 -10.97 9.57 0.67
CA MET A 205 -12.14 10.31 1.14
C MET A 205 -12.19 10.31 2.68
N LEU A 206 -12.60 11.42 3.30
CA LEU A 206 -12.88 11.45 4.73
C LEU A 206 -14.18 10.70 5.03
N ALA A 207 -14.28 10.04 6.19
CA ALA A 207 -15.52 9.40 6.60
C ALA A 207 -16.69 10.39 6.72
N THR A 208 -16.40 11.65 7.06
CA THR A 208 -17.34 12.77 7.14
C THR A 208 -17.82 13.28 5.78
N ASP A 209 -17.17 12.85 4.69
CA ASP A 209 -17.51 13.13 3.30
C ASP A 209 -18.13 11.92 2.59
N SER A 210 -18.30 10.78 3.29
CA SER A 210 -18.82 9.53 2.72
C SER A 210 -20.13 9.73 1.95
N GLU A 211 -20.28 9.04 0.82
CA GLU A 211 -21.55 9.03 0.07
C GLU A 211 -22.65 8.25 0.83
N ASP A 212 -22.27 7.25 1.63
CA ASP A 212 -23.21 6.59 2.54
C ASP A 212 -23.62 7.53 3.67
N GLN A 213 -24.93 7.78 3.77
CA GLN A 213 -25.52 8.70 4.73
C GLN A 213 -25.26 8.29 6.18
N MET A 214 -25.29 6.99 6.49
CA MET A 214 -25.12 6.51 7.85
C MET A 214 -23.68 6.64 8.32
N ILE A 215 -22.72 6.24 7.48
CA ILE A 215 -21.29 6.45 7.74
C ILE A 215 -21.00 7.94 7.91
N ARG A 216 -21.50 8.78 7.01
CA ARG A 216 -21.29 10.23 7.05
C ARG A 216 -21.86 10.86 8.32
N SER A 217 -23.12 10.57 8.65
CA SER A 217 -23.77 11.13 9.84
C SER A 217 -23.11 10.65 11.14
N GLY A 218 -22.71 9.38 11.21
CA GLY A 218 -21.98 8.84 12.36
C GLY A 218 -20.62 9.53 12.55
N ALA A 219 -19.84 9.66 11.47
CA ALA A 219 -18.54 10.31 11.50
C ALA A 219 -18.64 11.80 11.89
N GLN A 220 -19.59 12.54 11.32
CA GLN A 220 -19.84 13.95 11.64
C GLN A 220 -20.29 14.12 13.10
N TRP A 221 -21.13 13.21 13.60
CA TRP A 221 -21.56 13.24 15.00
C TRP A 221 -20.37 13.02 15.94
N LEU A 222 -19.51 12.04 15.64
CA LEU A 222 -18.30 11.74 16.41
C LEU A 222 -17.34 12.94 16.41
N GLU A 223 -17.05 13.51 15.24
CA GLU A 223 -16.19 14.69 15.10
C GLU A 223 -16.77 15.89 15.86
N LYS A 224 -18.07 16.16 15.74
CA LYS A 224 -18.72 17.26 16.48
C LYS A 224 -18.66 17.07 17.98
N THR A 225 -18.82 15.85 18.47
CA THR A 225 -18.90 15.55 19.91
C THR A 225 -17.53 15.56 20.57
N TYR A 226 -16.52 15.02 19.89
CA TYR A 226 -15.20 14.81 20.48
C TYR A 226 -14.08 15.63 19.84
N GLY A 227 -14.21 16.03 18.57
CA GLY A 227 -13.19 16.76 17.81
C GLY A 227 -11.82 16.10 17.93
N ASP A 228 -10.79 16.89 18.23
CA ASP A 228 -9.42 16.42 18.46
C ASP A 228 -9.29 15.38 19.59
N LYS A 229 -10.29 15.27 20.48
CA LYS A 229 -10.26 14.27 21.57
C LYS A 229 -10.51 12.85 21.09
N LEU A 230 -11.09 12.65 19.90
CA LEU A 230 -11.15 11.32 19.28
C LEU A 230 -9.76 10.77 18.99
N LEU A 231 -8.80 11.65 18.69
CA LEU A 231 -7.41 11.27 18.43
C LEU A 231 -6.69 10.75 19.69
N LEU A 232 -7.28 10.92 20.88
CA LEU A 232 -6.71 10.48 22.16
C LEU A 232 -6.93 8.98 22.46
N HIS A 233 -7.39 8.19 21.48
CA HIS A 233 -7.53 6.72 21.57
C HIS A 233 -8.53 6.25 22.64
N ASN A 234 -9.48 7.10 23.02
CA ASN A 234 -10.49 6.72 23.99
C ASN A 234 -11.62 5.96 23.29
N GLU A 235 -11.81 4.70 23.67
CA GLU A 235 -12.99 3.92 23.27
C GLU A 235 -14.25 4.71 23.64
N VAL A 236 -15.11 4.92 22.66
CA VAL A 236 -16.38 5.61 22.84
C VAL A 236 -17.48 4.56 22.82
N HIS A 237 -18.28 4.52 23.89
CA HIS A 237 -19.52 3.76 23.93
C HIS A 237 -20.66 4.73 24.22
N ILE A 238 -21.61 4.85 23.30
CA ILE A 238 -22.76 5.74 23.45
C ILE A 238 -24.03 5.04 22.99
N GLU A 239 -25.08 5.23 23.77
CA GLU A 239 -26.42 4.77 23.49
C GLU A 239 -27.31 5.93 22.99
N ASN A 240 -28.36 5.60 22.22
CA ASN A 240 -29.40 6.55 21.79
C ASN A 240 -28.90 7.72 20.94
N VAL A 241 -27.90 7.51 20.08
CA VAL A 241 -27.45 8.51 19.12
C VAL A 241 -28.46 8.63 17.99
N GLN A 242 -29.05 9.81 17.83
CA GLN A 242 -29.98 10.11 16.75
C GLN A 242 -29.19 10.37 15.46
N LEU A 243 -29.14 9.36 14.58
CA LEU A 243 -28.60 9.49 13.23
C LEU A 243 -29.76 9.40 12.24
N SER A 244 -29.97 10.46 11.47
CA SER A 244 -31.13 10.63 10.60
C SER A 244 -32.47 10.57 11.37
N HIS A 245 -33.25 9.49 11.23
CA HIS A 245 -34.57 9.33 11.87
C HIS A 245 -34.64 8.12 12.81
N GLN A 246 -33.48 7.60 13.23
CA GLN A 246 -33.37 6.39 14.05
C GLN A 246 -32.30 6.55 15.13
N GLU A 247 -32.47 5.80 16.21
CA GLU A 247 -31.51 5.71 17.32
C GLU A 247 -30.52 4.59 17.08
N TYR A 248 -29.25 4.90 17.34
CA TYR A 248 -28.13 3.99 17.16
C TYR A 248 -27.28 3.93 18.42
N TYR A 249 -26.67 2.77 18.61
CA TYR A 249 -25.51 2.60 19.48
C TYR A 249 -24.26 2.88 18.66
N ILE A 250 -23.31 3.64 19.22
CA ILE A 250 -22.02 3.89 18.59
C ILE A 250 -20.93 3.37 19.52
N ASP A 251 -20.18 2.40 19.01
CA ASP A 251 -18.97 1.87 19.61
C ASP A 251 -17.75 2.24 18.74
N THR A 252 -16.73 2.84 19.35
CA THR A 252 -15.43 3.05 18.70
C THR A 252 -14.34 2.32 19.46
N PHE A 253 -13.44 1.68 18.71
CA PHE A 253 -12.24 1.08 19.26
C PHE A 253 -11.05 1.40 18.37
N PHE A 254 -9.88 1.56 18.99
CA PHE A 254 -8.66 1.93 18.29
C PHE A 254 -7.75 0.71 18.16
N LEU A 255 -7.55 0.26 16.92
CA LEU A 255 -6.53 -0.73 16.63
C LEU A 255 -5.16 -0.04 16.70
N ASN A 256 -4.43 -0.26 17.80
CA ASN A 256 -3.04 0.18 17.91
C ASN A 256 -2.12 -0.71 17.06
N LEU A 257 -2.21 -0.53 15.74
CA LEU A 257 -1.22 -1.00 14.79
C LEU A 257 -0.04 -0.05 14.90
N LYS A 258 0.88 -0.31 15.85
CA LYS A 258 2.11 0.47 16.01
C LYS A 258 2.76 0.67 14.62
N LYS A 259 2.65 1.89 14.08
CA LYS A 259 3.23 2.39 12.80
C LYS A 259 2.48 1.99 11.53
N LEU A 260 1.36 2.67 11.28
CA LEU A 260 0.72 2.74 9.97
C LEU A 260 0.83 4.18 9.43
N PRO A 261 2.00 4.62 8.95
CA PRO A 261 2.11 5.91 8.24
C PRO A 261 1.17 5.93 7.02
N LEU A 262 0.49 7.07 6.84
CA LEU A 262 -0.30 7.41 5.66
C LEU A 262 0.52 8.26 4.69
#